data_AF-A0A0F8XX20-F1
#
_entry.id   AF-A0A0F8XX20-F1
#
_cell.length_a   1.000
_cell.length_b   1.000
_cell.length_c   1.000
_cell.angle_alpha   90.00
_cell.angle_beta   90.00
_cell.angle_gamma   90.00
#
_symmetry.space_group_name_H-M   'P 1'
#
loop_
_entity.id
_entity.type
_entity.pdbx_description
1 polymer ?
#
loop_
_entity_poly.entity_id
_entity_poly.type
_entity_poly.pdbx_seq_one_letter_code
_entity_poly.pdbx_strand_id
1 'polypeptide(L)'
;MSLTKLKWAAILCFIVAMVILLGGGVAMKKDLPPYPGKVIAPDGKVLFEKSNIMAGQNVYQRYGLMDHGAVWGHGTQRGPEFSAASLHIMAEAIGDYFAQKDYGKSYNDLDDLEKGLIDVKIKHEVKTNRYDAAKDELTLTAAQVEGLKKVQQHWQTIFSKGEKRYGFLPNTIRTQEQRLEISRFFFWTAWVASTLRPGTDYSYTNNWPPDRMVGNVASTGTYFFSIAGIMALLLVLGLFVFWIHRYGIWYGEAKGTALAEKLIDMPLTTSQLYAAKFFVVVIILFLLQTVMGGLMAHYTINPGSFFLPFVADFIPYSWAKT
;
A
#
# COMPACT_ATOMS: atom_id res chain seq x y z
N MET A 1 37.71 17.46 16.34
CA MET A 1 36.47 18.24 16.56
C MET A 1 36.06 18.06 18.02
N SER A 2 35.63 19.11 18.74
CA SER A 2 35.27 18.95 20.16
C SER A 2 33.92 18.23 20.33
N LEU A 3 33.75 17.50 21.43
CA LEU A 3 32.51 16.79 21.75
C LEU A 3 31.29 17.73 21.78
N THR A 4 31.47 18.95 22.30
CA THR A 4 30.42 19.99 22.32
C THR A 4 29.94 20.34 20.91
N LYS A 5 30.86 20.48 19.94
CA LYS A 5 30.48 20.75 18.54
C LYS A 5 29.72 19.58 17.91
N LEU A 6 30.12 18.35 18.20
CA LEU A 6 29.42 17.14 17.73
C LEU A 6 28.00 17.05 18.29
N LYS A 7 27.81 17.35 19.59
CA LYS A 7 26.47 17.37 20.21
C LYS A 7 25.56 18.41 19.57
N TRP A 8 26.05 19.63 19.37
CA TRP A 8 25.27 20.68 18.70
C TRP A 8 24.94 20.33 17.25
N ALA A 9 25.87 19.73 16.51
CA ALA A 9 25.60 19.24 15.16
C ALA A 9 24.49 18.17 15.13
N ALA A 10 24.50 17.22 16.09
CA ALA A 10 23.46 16.19 16.20
C ALA A 10 22.09 16.79 16.54
N ILE A 11 22.04 17.74 17.50
CA ILE A 11 20.79 18.44 17.86
C ILE A 11 20.25 19.23 16.66
N LEU A 12 21.10 19.97 15.95
CA LEU A 12 20.68 20.71 14.77
C LEU A 12 20.14 19.78 13.68
N CYS A 13 20.82 18.65 13.41
CA CYS A 13 20.36 17.65 12.46
C CYS A 13 18.97 17.12 12.81
N PHE A 14 18.74 16.77 14.08
CA PHE A 14 17.44 16.33 14.57
C PHE A 14 16.35 17.39 14.37
N ILE A 15 16.62 18.65 14.76
CA ILE A 15 15.65 19.75 14.64
C ILE A 15 15.30 19.98 13.17
N VAL A 16 16.29 20.04 12.28
CA VAL A 16 16.06 20.22 10.83
C VAL A 16 15.23 19.07 10.27
N ALA A 17 15.56 17.81 10.62
CA ALA A 17 14.79 16.66 10.18
C ALA A 17 13.33 16.71 10.65
N MET A 18 13.07 17.13 11.90
CA MET A 18 11.72 17.29 12.44
C MET A 18 10.95 18.42 11.77
N VAL A 19 11.59 19.56 11.49
CA VAL A 19 10.96 20.67 10.76
C VAL A 19 10.55 20.22 9.35
N ILE A 20 11.41 19.49 8.65
CA ILE A 20 11.10 18.96 7.31
C ILE A 20 9.95 17.95 7.37
N LEU A 21 9.99 17.01 8.33
CA LEU A 21 8.95 15.99 8.49
C LEU A 21 7.57 16.60 8.79
N LEU A 22 7.49 17.47 9.80
CA LEU A 22 6.23 18.08 10.23
C LEU A 22 5.73 19.12 9.23
N GLY A 23 6.63 19.96 8.72
CA GLY A 23 6.31 20.95 7.69
C GLY A 23 5.82 20.29 6.40
N GLY A 24 6.46 19.21 5.97
CA GLY A 24 6.02 18.39 4.84
C GLY A 24 4.63 17.81 5.07
N GLY A 25 4.37 17.23 6.25
CA GLY A 25 3.05 16.68 6.59
C GLY A 25 1.92 17.72 6.54
N VAL A 26 2.16 18.94 7.04
CA VAL A 26 1.19 20.04 6.95
C VAL A 26 0.97 20.49 5.51
N ALA A 27 2.06 20.64 4.74
CA ALA A 27 2.00 21.06 3.34
C ALA A 27 1.22 20.07 2.47
N MET A 28 1.34 18.77 2.73
CA MET A 28 0.67 17.71 1.96
C MET A 28 -0.82 17.55 2.27
N LYS A 29 -1.33 18.11 3.38
CA LYS A 29 -2.72 17.88 3.82
C LYS A 29 -3.75 18.36 2.79
N LYS A 30 -3.49 19.48 2.11
CA LYS A 30 -4.33 20.01 1.03
C LYS A 30 -4.28 19.17 -0.25
N ASP A 31 -3.28 18.31 -0.36
CA ASP A 31 -2.98 17.48 -1.53
C ASP A 31 -3.44 16.03 -1.33
N LEU A 32 -4.19 15.72 -0.27
CA LEU A 32 -4.78 14.39 -0.12
C LEU A 32 -5.93 14.19 -1.12
N PRO A 33 -6.13 12.96 -1.64
CA PRO A 33 -7.30 12.65 -2.44
C PRO A 33 -8.58 12.85 -1.62
N PRO A 34 -9.64 13.42 -2.21
CA PRO A 34 -10.89 13.60 -1.50
C PRO A 34 -11.61 12.27 -1.31
N TYR A 35 -12.41 12.19 -0.23
CA TYR A 35 -13.51 11.25 -0.13
C TYR A 35 -14.77 12.01 -0.55
N PRO A 36 -15.30 11.80 -1.78
CA PRO A 36 -16.43 12.57 -2.27
C PRO A 36 -17.65 12.38 -1.38
N GLY A 37 -18.34 13.48 -1.05
CA GLY A 37 -19.61 13.46 -0.33
C GLY A 37 -20.62 12.54 -1.01
N LYS A 38 -20.75 12.66 -2.33
CA LYS A 38 -21.56 11.77 -3.18
C LYS A 38 -20.81 11.35 -4.43
N VAL A 39 -21.08 10.13 -4.88
CA VAL A 39 -20.70 9.63 -6.20
C VAL A 39 -21.97 9.44 -7.00
N ILE A 40 -22.08 10.11 -8.14
CA ILE A 40 -23.30 10.17 -8.96
C ILE A 40 -23.06 9.64 -10.37
N ALA A 41 -24.12 9.09 -10.97
CA ALA A 41 -24.16 8.71 -12.37
C ALA A 41 -24.43 9.94 -13.27
N PRO A 42 -24.28 9.82 -14.61
CA PRO A 42 -24.49 10.95 -15.54
C PRO A 42 -25.90 11.54 -15.50
N ASP A 43 -26.90 10.74 -15.10
CA ASP A 43 -28.30 11.14 -14.96
C ASP A 43 -28.61 11.82 -13.61
N GLY A 44 -27.59 12.03 -12.76
CA GLY A 44 -27.73 12.61 -11.43
C GLY A 44 -28.13 11.61 -10.34
N LYS A 45 -28.31 10.33 -10.66
CA LYS A 45 -28.61 9.30 -9.66
C LYS A 45 -27.41 9.08 -8.74
N VAL A 46 -27.64 9.15 -7.43
CA VAL A 46 -26.63 8.81 -6.41
C VAL A 46 -26.35 7.30 -6.45
N LEU A 47 -25.07 6.95 -6.61
CA LEU A 47 -24.59 5.56 -6.64
C LEU A 47 -24.17 5.10 -5.24
N PHE A 48 -23.44 5.96 -4.53
CA PHE A 48 -23.04 5.79 -3.14
C PHE A 48 -22.48 7.11 -2.58
N GLU A 49 -22.33 7.17 -1.26
CA GLU A 49 -21.88 8.35 -0.53
C GLU A 49 -20.53 8.11 0.16
N LYS A 50 -19.95 9.18 0.72
CA LYS A 50 -18.74 9.09 1.56
C LYS A 50 -18.84 8.04 2.66
N SER A 51 -19.99 7.95 3.32
CA SER A 51 -20.26 7.01 4.41
C SER A 51 -20.07 5.55 3.97
N ASN A 52 -20.45 5.23 2.74
CA ASN A 52 -20.29 3.91 2.12
C ASN A 52 -18.81 3.56 1.89
N ILE A 53 -18.00 4.51 1.41
CA ILE A 53 -16.55 4.33 1.25
C ILE A 53 -15.89 4.06 2.62
N MET A 54 -16.26 4.84 3.63
CA MET A 54 -15.73 4.68 5.00
C MET A 54 -16.19 3.35 5.62
N ALA A 55 -17.43 2.94 5.40
CA ALA A 55 -17.93 1.63 5.82
C ALA A 55 -17.13 0.50 5.14
N GLY A 56 -16.80 0.64 3.86
CA GLY A 56 -15.94 -0.30 3.14
C GLY A 56 -14.52 -0.37 3.70
N GLN A 57 -13.94 0.77 4.05
CA GLN A 57 -12.63 0.84 4.72
C GLN A 57 -12.68 0.15 6.10
N ASN A 58 -13.75 0.34 6.87
CA ASN A 58 -13.94 -0.35 8.15
C ASN A 58 -14.05 -1.86 7.96
N VAL A 59 -14.71 -2.33 6.89
CA VAL A 59 -14.74 -3.76 6.54
C VAL A 59 -13.34 -4.26 6.21
N TYR A 60 -12.59 -3.54 5.38
CA TYR A 60 -11.19 -3.88 5.05
C TYR A 60 -10.33 -4.09 6.31
N GLN A 61 -10.43 -3.17 7.27
CA GLN A 61 -9.71 -3.25 8.54
C GLN A 61 -10.24 -4.37 9.45
N ARG A 62 -11.56 -4.50 9.60
CA ARG A 62 -12.21 -5.51 10.44
C ARG A 62 -11.80 -6.93 10.08
N TYR A 63 -11.63 -7.22 8.80
CA TYR A 63 -11.25 -8.53 8.30
C TYR A 63 -9.73 -8.71 8.14
N GLY A 64 -8.91 -7.76 8.61
CA GLY A 64 -7.45 -7.85 8.55
C GLY A 64 -6.92 -8.01 7.13
N LEU A 65 -7.58 -7.40 6.14
CA LEU A 65 -7.25 -7.67 4.73
C LEU A 65 -5.92 -7.04 4.30
N MET A 66 -5.34 -6.15 5.09
CA MET A 66 -3.95 -5.69 4.89
C MET A 66 -2.92 -6.77 5.24
N ASP A 67 -3.28 -7.71 6.12
CA ASP A 67 -2.48 -8.90 6.42
C ASP A 67 -2.69 -10.01 5.38
N HIS A 68 -3.68 -9.86 4.50
CA HIS A 68 -3.98 -10.82 3.43
C HIS A 68 -3.62 -10.34 2.03
N GLY A 69 -3.78 -9.06 1.72
CA GLY A 69 -3.42 -8.43 0.44
C GLY A 69 -2.93 -7.00 0.69
N ALA A 70 -3.05 -6.10 -0.28
CA ALA A 70 -2.51 -4.74 -0.16
C ALA A 70 -3.43 -3.66 -0.73
N VAL A 71 -3.35 -2.46 -0.16
CA VAL A 71 -3.90 -1.21 -0.72
C VAL A 71 -2.77 -0.21 -0.88
N TRP A 72 -2.66 0.39 -2.06
CA TRP A 72 -1.57 1.28 -2.46
C TRP A 72 -0.18 0.70 -2.19
N GLY A 73 -0.03 -0.62 -2.41
CA GLY A 73 1.22 -1.35 -2.25
C GLY A 73 1.60 -1.64 -0.79
N HIS A 74 0.79 -1.19 0.18
CA HIS A 74 0.99 -1.46 1.60
C HIS A 74 0.12 -2.64 2.02
N GLY A 75 0.76 -3.69 2.53
CA GLY A 75 0.10 -4.90 3.01
C GLY A 75 0.94 -6.14 2.72
N THR A 76 0.28 -7.26 2.48
CA THR A 76 0.95 -8.52 2.15
C THR A 76 0.79 -8.93 0.70
N GLN A 77 1.64 -9.86 0.29
CA GLN A 77 1.72 -10.36 -1.08
C GLN A 77 0.99 -11.69 -1.26
N ARG A 78 0.17 -12.10 -0.27
CA ARG A 78 -0.56 -13.36 -0.36
C ARG A 78 -1.75 -13.24 -1.31
N GLY A 79 -2.55 -12.21 -1.09
CA GLY A 79 -3.71 -11.82 -1.88
C GLY A 79 -3.32 -10.76 -2.91
N PRO A 80 -4.31 -10.26 -3.64
CA PRO A 80 -4.08 -9.24 -4.65
C PRO A 80 -3.75 -7.89 -4.02
N GLU A 81 -3.19 -7.01 -4.85
CA GLU A 81 -3.22 -5.58 -4.60
C GLU A 81 -4.62 -5.08 -5.02
N PHE A 82 -5.46 -4.73 -4.06
CA PHE A 82 -6.89 -4.48 -4.27
C PHE A 82 -7.16 -3.25 -5.16
N SER A 83 -6.29 -2.24 -5.09
CA SER A 83 -6.43 -1.00 -5.86
C SER A 83 -6.06 -1.23 -7.33
N ALA A 84 -4.95 -1.95 -7.57
CA ALA A 84 -4.48 -2.31 -8.90
C ALA A 84 -5.42 -3.30 -9.58
N ALA A 85 -5.89 -4.33 -8.86
CA ALA A 85 -6.87 -5.27 -9.39
C ALA A 85 -8.18 -4.57 -9.76
N SER A 86 -8.70 -3.70 -8.88
CA SER A 86 -9.93 -2.94 -9.15
C SER A 86 -9.76 -1.94 -10.29
N LEU A 87 -8.59 -1.29 -10.38
CA LEU A 87 -8.25 -0.39 -11.48
C LEU A 87 -8.24 -1.11 -12.82
N HIS A 88 -7.60 -2.28 -12.88
CA HIS A 88 -7.53 -3.08 -14.09
C HIS A 88 -8.92 -3.54 -14.53
N ILE A 89 -9.72 -4.10 -13.62
CA ILE A 89 -11.12 -4.52 -13.88
C ILE A 89 -11.96 -3.35 -14.39
N MET A 90 -11.80 -2.17 -13.78
CA MET A 90 -12.49 -0.96 -14.23
C MET A 90 -12.05 -0.53 -15.63
N ALA A 91 -10.75 -0.59 -15.93
CA ALA A 91 -10.20 -0.24 -17.22
C ALA A 91 -10.67 -1.17 -18.34
N GLU A 92 -10.66 -2.49 -18.11
CA GLU A 92 -11.19 -3.50 -19.03
C GLU A 92 -12.67 -3.25 -19.33
N ALA A 93 -13.47 -2.99 -18.30
CA ALA A 93 -14.89 -2.70 -18.45
C ALA A 93 -15.17 -1.42 -19.26
N ILE A 94 -14.34 -0.38 -19.07
CA ILE A 94 -14.40 0.87 -19.85
C ILE A 94 -13.99 0.60 -21.31
N GLY A 95 -12.96 -0.23 -21.53
CA GLY A 95 -12.51 -0.66 -22.85
C GLY A 95 -13.61 -1.40 -23.61
N ASP A 96 -14.21 -2.41 -22.98
CA ASP A 96 -15.34 -3.16 -23.54
C ASP A 96 -16.55 -2.26 -23.82
N TYR A 97 -16.83 -1.28 -22.95
CA TYR A 97 -17.90 -0.32 -23.18
C TYR A 97 -17.69 0.48 -24.47
N PHE A 98 -16.49 1.01 -24.70
CA PHE A 98 -16.21 1.78 -25.91
C PHE A 98 -16.08 0.87 -27.14
N ALA A 99 -15.47 -0.30 -27.02
CA ALA A 99 -15.37 -1.28 -28.10
C ALA A 99 -16.76 -1.69 -28.62
N GLN A 100 -17.68 -2.00 -27.70
CA GLN A 100 -19.04 -2.36 -28.05
C GLN A 100 -19.80 -1.17 -28.66
N LYS A 101 -19.60 0.04 -28.13
CA LYS A 101 -20.28 1.25 -28.60
C LYS A 101 -19.82 1.67 -30.00
N ASP A 102 -18.53 1.59 -30.28
CA ASP A 102 -17.95 2.12 -31.52
C ASP A 102 -17.88 1.08 -32.63
N TYR A 103 -17.67 -0.19 -32.30
CA TYR A 103 -17.39 -1.27 -33.25
C TYR A 103 -18.33 -2.48 -33.13
N GLY A 104 -19.14 -2.56 -32.07
CA GLY A 104 -20.04 -3.69 -31.82
C GLY A 104 -19.33 -5.00 -31.47
N LYS A 105 -18.05 -4.94 -31.08
CA LYS A 105 -17.17 -6.08 -30.74
C LYS A 105 -16.68 -5.98 -29.30
N SER A 106 -16.17 -7.08 -28.74
CA SER A 106 -15.42 -7.04 -27.48
C SER A 106 -14.06 -6.38 -27.68
N TYR A 107 -13.47 -5.81 -26.63
CA TYR A 107 -12.15 -5.17 -26.72
C TYR A 107 -11.07 -6.12 -27.25
N ASN A 108 -11.14 -7.40 -26.90
CA ASN A 108 -10.16 -8.41 -27.30
C ASN A 108 -10.23 -8.76 -28.79
N ASP A 109 -11.40 -8.61 -29.42
CA ASP A 109 -11.66 -8.95 -30.83
C ASP A 109 -11.36 -7.80 -31.80
N LEU A 110 -10.97 -6.64 -31.28
CA LEU A 110 -10.58 -5.47 -32.09
C LEU A 110 -9.23 -5.70 -32.79
N ASP A 111 -9.07 -5.12 -33.98
CA ASP A 111 -7.76 -5.02 -34.65
C ASP A 111 -6.86 -3.98 -33.97
N ASP A 112 -5.58 -3.91 -34.37
CA ASP A 112 -4.59 -3.06 -33.68
C ASP A 112 -4.90 -1.55 -33.76
N LEU A 113 -5.50 -1.08 -34.85
CA LEU A 113 -5.87 0.33 -35.01
C LEU A 113 -7.13 0.66 -34.17
N GLU A 114 -8.12 -0.23 -34.21
CA GLU A 114 -9.31 -0.16 -33.36
C GLU A 114 -8.90 -0.15 -31.87
N LYS A 115 -8.03 -1.08 -31.45
CA LYS A 115 -7.48 -1.15 -30.08
C LYS A 115 -6.75 0.12 -29.70
N GLY A 116 -5.88 0.64 -30.57
CA GLY A 116 -5.14 1.88 -30.32
C GLY A 116 -6.07 3.08 -30.05
N LEU A 117 -7.20 3.18 -30.76
CA LEU A 117 -8.19 4.23 -30.49
C LEU A 117 -8.89 4.02 -29.14
N ILE A 118 -9.30 2.78 -28.82
CA ILE A 118 -9.94 2.47 -27.55
C ILE A 118 -8.99 2.69 -26.36
N ASP A 119 -7.70 2.35 -26.50
CA ASP A 119 -6.67 2.62 -25.50
C ASP A 119 -6.56 4.10 -25.14
N VAL A 120 -6.62 4.99 -26.15
CA VAL A 120 -6.62 6.44 -25.92
C VAL A 120 -7.89 6.87 -25.18
N LYS A 121 -9.05 6.30 -25.54
CA LYS A 121 -10.33 6.58 -24.84
C LYS A 121 -10.29 6.11 -23.39
N ILE A 122 -9.76 4.92 -23.09
CA ILE A 122 -9.60 4.41 -21.72
C ILE A 122 -8.74 5.37 -20.90
N LYS A 123 -7.57 5.77 -21.43
CA LYS A 123 -6.67 6.71 -20.74
C LYS A 123 -7.36 8.03 -20.43
N HIS A 124 -7.98 8.66 -21.42
CA HIS A 124 -8.69 9.91 -21.23
C HIS A 124 -9.83 9.75 -20.21
N GLU A 125 -10.58 8.66 -20.29
CA GLU A 125 -11.71 8.37 -19.41
C GLU A 125 -11.29 8.20 -17.95
N VAL A 126 -10.24 7.42 -17.70
CA VAL A 126 -9.77 7.09 -16.35
C VAL A 126 -8.97 8.24 -15.73
N LYS A 127 -8.14 8.94 -16.52
CA LYS A 127 -7.27 10.02 -16.01
C LYS A 127 -8.03 11.30 -15.69
N THR A 128 -9.13 11.58 -16.40
CA THR A 128 -9.86 12.84 -16.24
C THR A 128 -10.53 12.94 -14.88
N ASN A 129 -10.17 13.98 -14.13
CA ASN A 129 -10.74 14.26 -12.81
C ASN A 129 -12.11 14.94 -12.95
N ARG A 130 -13.14 14.27 -12.43
CA ARG A 130 -14.54 14.70 -12.47
C ARG A 130 -15.13 14.95 -11.07
N TYR A 131 -14.26 15.21 -10.09
CA TYR A 131 -14.66 15.63 -8.75
C TYR A 131 -14.84 17.16 -8.71
N ASP A 132 -16.04 17.60 -8.32
CA ASP A 132 -16.37 19.00 -8.06
C ASP A 132 -16.22 19.29 -6.56
N ALA A 133 -15.16 20.02 -6.20
CA ALA A 133 -14.87 20.36 -4.82
C ALA A 133 -15.88 21.35 -4.20
N ALA A 134 -16.60 22.14 -5.01
CA ALA A 134 -17.60 23.08 -4.49
C ALA A 134 -18.90 22.36 -4.10
N LYS A 135 -19.26 21.31 -4.84
CA LYS A 135 -20.44 20.47 -4.57
C LYS A 135 -20.15 19.26 -3.69
N ASP A 136 -18.89 18.90 -3.55
CA ASP A 136 -18.43 17.65 -2.93
C ASP A 136 -19.01 16.40 -3.65
N GLU A 137 -18.97 16.43 -4.98
CA GLU A 137 -19.58 15.40 -5.85
C GLU A 137 -18.57 14.85 -6.87
N LEU A 138 -18.47 13.53 -6.97
CA LEU A 138 -17.76 12.85 -8.06
C LEU A 138 -18.78 12.35 -9.09
N THR A 139 -18.73 12.88 -10.31
CA THR A 139 -19.60 12.45 -11.40
C THR A 139 -18.91 11.38 -12.24
N LEU A 140 -19.44 10.15 -12.23
CA LEU A 140 -18.97 9.07 -13.08
C LEU A 140 -19.63 9.13 -14.45
N THR A 141 -18.88 8.79 -15.50
CA THR A 141 -19.48 8.58 -16.84
C THR A 141 -20.20 7.25 -16.93
N ALA A 142 -20.98 7.04 -18.00
CA ALA A 142 -21.64 5.75 -18.24
C ALA A 142 -20.64 4.58 -18.31
N ALA A 143 -19.46 4.78 -18.92
CA ALA A 143 -18.40 3.78 -18.98
C ALA A 143 -17.85 3.45 -17.58
N GLN A 144 -17.60 4.47 -16.76
CA GLN A 144 -17.14 4.30 -15.38
C GLN A 144 -18.19 3.63 -14.47
N VAL A 145 -19.48 3.87 -14.73
CA VAL A 145 -20.57 3.18 -14.02
C VAL A 145 -20.58 1.68 -14.35
N GLU A 146 -20.33 1.29 -15.60
CA GLU A 146 -20.15 -0.13 -15.94
C GLU A 146 -18.90 -0.72 -15.26
N GLY A 147 -17.79 0.03 -15.22
CA GLY A 147 -16.60 -0.36 -14.46
C GLY A 147 -16.86 -0.57 -12.97
N LEU A 148 -17.60 0.34 -12.33
CA LEU A 148 -18.02 0.20 -10.93
C LEU A 148 -18.81 -1.09 -10.71
N LYS A 149 -19.76 -1.42 -11.59
CA LYS A 149 -20.55 -2.66 -11.49
C LYS A 149 -19.66 -3.90 -11.58
N LYS A 150 -18.68 -3.91 -12.49
CA LYS A 150 -17.73 -5.03 -12.64
C LYS A 150 -16.84 -5.20 -11.41
N VAL A 151 -16.34 -4.11 -10.84
CA VAL A 151 -15.57 -4.14 -9.57
C VAL A 151 -16.43 -4.68 -8.43
N GLN A 152 -17.67 -4.20 -8.29
CA GLN A 152 -18.62 -4.69 -7.29
C GLN A 152 -18.89 -6.19 -7.44
N GLN A 153 -19.18 -6.65 -8.67
CA GLN A 153 -19.45 -8.05 -8.96
C GLN A 153 -18.24 -8.94 -8.66
N HIS A 154 -17.03 -8.49 -9.02
CA HIS A 154 -15.79 -9.22 -8.78
C HIS A 154 -15.59 -9.46 -7.28
N TRP A 155 -15.57 -8.41 -6.48
CA TRP A 155 -15.31 -8.53 -5.04
C TRP A 155 -16.45 -9.21 -4.29
N GLN A 156 -17.71 -9.03 -4.70
CA GLN A 156 -18.80 -9.82 -4.15
C GLN A 156 -18.60 -11.33 -4.38
N THR A 157 -18.14 -11.72 -5.58
CA THR A 157 -17.84 -13.12 -5.89
C THR A 157 -16.67 -13.65 -5.07
N ILE A 158 -15.53 -12.95 -5.07
CA ILE A 158 -14.31 -13.38 -4.38
C ILE A 158 -14.57 -13.59 -2.88
N PHE A 159 -15.24 -12.64 -2.21
CA PHE A 159 -15.45 -12.74 -0.76
C PHE A 159 -16.61 -13.66 -0.35
N SER A 160 -17.50 -14.04 -1.27
CA SER A 160 -18.57 -15.00 -1.00
C SER A 160 -18.14 -16.43 -1.34
N LYS A 161 -17.63 -16.67 -2.55
CA LYS A 161 -17.25 -18.00 -3.03
C LYS A 161 -15.84 -18.41 -2.60
N GLY A 162 -14.99 -17.44 -2.21
CA GLY A 162 -13.57 -17.67 -1.99
C GLY A 162 -12.78 -17.68 -3.30
N GLU A 163 -11.46 -17.66 -3.18
CA GLU A 163 -10.51 -17.76 -4.28
C GLU A 163 -9.23 -18.42 -3.76
N LYS A 164 -9.05 -19.70 -4.09
CA LYS A 164 -7.93 -20.52 -3.60
C LYS A 164 -6.58 -19.93 -3.98
N ARG A 165 -6.46 -19.40 -5.20
CA ARG A 165 -5.20 -18.80 -5.68
C ARG A 165 -4.73 -17.71 -4.72
N TYR A 166 -5.65 -16.86 -4.26
CA TYR A 166 -5.37 -15.78 -3.32
C TYR A 166 -5.57 -16.17 -1.85
N GLY A 167 -5.97 -17.40 -1.56
CA GLY A 167 -6.16 -17.86 -0.17
C GLY A 167 -7.40 -17.30 0.51
N PHE A 168 -8.37 -16.78 -0.25
CA PHE A 168 -9.65 -16.38 0.30
C PHE A 168 -10.53 -17.61 0.50
N LEU A 169 -10.99 -17.83 1.73
CA LEU A 169 -11.93 -18.88 2.04
C LEU A 169 -13.35 -18.45 1.64
N PRO A 170 -14.27 -19.39 1.34
CA PRO A 170 -15.68 -19.07 1.15
C PRO A 170 -16.24 -18.31 2.35
N ASN A 171 -17.09 -17.32 2.08
CA ASN A 171 -17.72 -16.46 3.09
C ASN A 171 -16.72 -15.72 4.01
N THR A 172 -15.52 -15.38 3.51
CA THR A 172 -14.56 -14.51 4.21
C THR A 172 -15.25 -13.23 4.69
N ILE A 173 -16.11 -12.62 3.86
CA ILE A 173 -17.03 -11.56 4.27
C ILE A 173 -18.46 -12.07 4.06
N ARG A 174 -19.19 -12.29 5.16
CA ARG A 174 -20.46 -13.03 5.16
C ARG A 174 -21.65 -12.24 4.61
N THR A 175 -21.77 -10.97 4.97
CA THR A 175 -22.93 -10.16 4.58
C THR A 175 -22.73 -9.54 3.20
N GLN A 176 -23.80 -9.53 2.39
CA GLN A 176 -23.77 -8.91 1.06
C GLN A 176 -23.52 -7.40 1.14
N GLU A 177 -24.08 -6.75 2.15
CA GLU A 177 -23.88 -5.32 2.40
C GLU A 177 -22.40 -4.99 2.62
N GLN A 178 -21.70 -5.69 3.51
CA GLN A 178 -20.26 -5.46 3.73
C GLN A 178 -19.42 -5.73 2.48
N ARG A 179 -19.78 -6.73 1.68
CA ARG A 179 -19.12 -7.00 0.39
C ARG A 179 -19.33 -5.87 -0.62
N LEU A 180 -20.53 -5.28 -0.64
CA LEU A 180 -20.81 -4.10 -1.46
C LEU A 180 -19.99 -2.90 -0.98
N GLU A 181 -19.97 -2.63 0.32
CA GLU A 181 -19.22 -1.48 0.85
C GLU A 181 -17.72 -1.58 0.62
N ILE A 182 -17.11 -2.74 0.88
CA ILE A 182 -15.67 -2.89 0.62
C ILE A 182 -15.32 -2.74 -0.86
N SER A 183 -16.20 -3.19 -1.76
CA SER A 183 -15.98 -3.01 -3.20
C SER A 183 -16.05 -1.54 -3.63
N ARG A 184 -16.85 -0.71 -2.95
CA ARG A 184 -16.87 0.76 -3.16
C ARG A 184 -15.60 1.41 -2.63
N PHE A 185 -15.06 0.93 -1.50
CA PHE A 185 -13.75 1.35 -1.00
C PHE A 185 -12.65 1.01 -2.01
N PHE A 186 -12.59 -0.21 -2.54
CA PHE A 186 -11.59 -0.59 -3.54
C PHE A 186 -11.75 0.13 -4.88
N PHE A 187 -12.99 0.43 -5.29
CA PHE A 187 -13.23 1.31 -6.43
C PHE A 187 -12.66 2.72 -6.17
N TRP A 188 -12.90 3.28 -4.97
CA TRP A 188 -12.34 4.59 -4.61
C TRP A 188 -10.80 4.56 -4.60
N THR A 189 -10.15 3.53 -4.05
CA THR A 189 -8.68 3.45 -4.07
C THR A 189 -8.12 3.34 -5.49
N ALA A 190 -8.82 2.66 -6.40
CA ALA A 190 -8.50 2.59 -7.83
C ALA A 190 -8.71 3.94 -8.55
N TRP A 191 -9.80 4.64 -8.25
CA TRP A 191 -10.07 5.98 -8.75
C TRP A 191 -8.96 6.96 -8.33
N VAL A 192 -8.59 6.98 -7.05
CA VAL A 192 -7.47 7.77 -6.52
C VAL A 192 -6.17 7.43 -7.24
N ALA A 193 -5.91 6.14 -7.47
CA ALA A 193 -4.67 5.68 -8.06
C ALA A 193 -4.47 6.05 -9.53
N SER A 194 -5.55 6.43 -10.22
CA SER A 194 -5.56 6.60 -11.67
C SER A 194 -5.98 7.99 -12.13
N THR A 195 -6.77 8.71 -11.34
CA THR A 195 -7.26 10.06 -11.64
C THR A 195 -6.19 11.12 -11.40
N LEU A 196 -6.01 12.02 -12.37
CA LEU A 196 -5.07 13.14 -12.27
C LEU A 196 -5.42 14.08 -11.10
N ARG A 197 -4.38 14.53 -10.40
CA ARG A 197 -4.53 15.63 -9.44
C ARG A 197 -4.82 16.93 -10.20
N PRO A 198 -5.69 17.81 -9.67
CA PRO A 198 -5.98 19.09 -10.32
C PRO A 198 -4.70 19.88 -10.64
N GLY A 199 -4.57 20.31 -11.90
CA GLY A 199 -3.43 21.10 -12.37
C GLY A 199 -2.11 20.32 -12.56
N THR A 200 -2.15 18.99 -12.57
CA THR A 200 -0.95 18.14 -12.76
C THR A 200 -1.17 17.08 -13.84
N ASP A 201 -0.08 16.43 -14.25
CA ASP A 201 -0.05 15.35 -15.25
C ASP A 201 0.14 13.94 -14.62
N TYR A 202 0.04 13.82 -13.31
CA TYR A 202 0.11 12.55 -12.57
C TYR A 202 -1.08 12.35 -11.63
N SER A 203 -1.38 11.08 -11.30
CA SER A 203 -2.48 10.74 -10.40
C SER A 203 -2.19 11.10 -8.94
N TYR A 204 -3.20 11.04 -8.06
CA TYR A 204 -3.01 11.32 -6.63
C TYR A 204 -1.93 10.44 -5.96
N THR A 205 -1.65 9.26 -6.52
CA THR A 205 -0.62 8.30 -6.08
C THR A 205 0.66 8.36 -6.91
N ASN A 206 0.89 9.44 -7.68
CA ASN A 206 2.05 9.60 -8.56
C ASN A 206 2.15 8.52 -9.65
N ASN A 207 1.02 8.21 -10.31
CA ASN A 207 0.89 7.19 -11.36
C ASN A 207 1.19 5.75 -10.90
N TRP A 208 1.11 5.49 -9.60
CA TRP A 208 1.09 4.12 -9.07
C TRP A 208 -0.37 3.62 -8.99
N PRO A 209 -0.70 2.36 -9.31
CA PRO A 209 0.17 1.25 -9.69
C PRO A 209 0.52 1.31 -11.18
N PRO A 210 1.62 0.65 -11.62
CA PRO A 210 1.98 0.59 -13.02
C PRO A 210 0.91 -0.16 -13.82
N ASP A 211 0.24 0.55 -14.72
CA ASP A 211 -0.74 -0.01 -15.64
C ASP A 211 -0.78 0.87 -16.92
N ARG A 212 -0.27 0.31 -18.03
CA ARG A 212 -0.16 1.04 -19.30
C ARG A 212 -1.52 1.29 -19.96
N MET A 213 -2.53 0.46 -19.68
CA MET A 213 -3.88 0.59 -20.25
C MET A 213 -4.52 1.90 -19.81
N VAL A 214 -4.32 2.28 -18.55
CA VAL A 214 -4.82 3.54 -17.98
C VAL A 214 -3.80 4.68 -18.04
N GLY A 215 -2.62 4.45 -18.62
CA GLY A 215 -1.56 5.46 -18.73
C GLY A 215 -0.83 5.73 -17.42
N ASN A 216 -0.85 4.80 -16.47
CA ASN A 216 0.01 4.85 -15.29
C ASN A 216 1.42 4.38 -15.65
N VAL A 217 2.29 5.38 -15.90
CA VAL A 217 3.73 5.21 -16.11
C VAL A 217 4.48 6.16 -15.19
N ALA A 218 5.73 5.82 -14.87
CA ALA A 218 6.59 6.65 -14.03
C ALA A 218 6.71 8.06 -14.61
N SER A 219 6.46 9.08 -13.79
CA SER A 219 6.58 10.48 -14.20
C SER A 219 8.05 10.90 -14.36
N THR A 220 8.29 12.01 -15.04
CA THR A 220 9.63 12.60 -15.15
C THR A 220 10.23 12.91 -13.76
N GLY A 221 9.39 13.35 -12.82
CA GLY A 221 9.79 13.59 -11.43
C GLY A 221 10.32 12.32 -10.75
N THR A 222 9.66 11.17 -10.97
CA THR A 222 10.12 9.87 -10.43
C THR A 222 11.53 9.52 -10.92
N TYR A 223 11.81 9.68 -12.21
CA TYR A 223 13.16 9.44 -12.74
C TYR A 223 14.19 10.43 -12.19
N PHE A 224 13.87 11.73 -12.16
CA PHE A 224 14.77 12.76 -11.65
C PHE A 224 15.18 12.50 -10.20
N PHE A 225 14.22 12.30 -9.29
CA PHE A 225 14.50 12.09 -7.87
C PHE A 225 15.18 10.74 -7.59
N SER A 226 14.95 9.72 -8.43
CA SER A 226 15.66 8.44 -8.31
C SER A 226 17.16 8.60 -8.59
N ILE A 227 17.50 9.28 -9.70
CA ILE A 227 18.91 9.56 -10.05
C ILE A 227 19.55 10.51 -9.04
N ALA A 228 18.85 11.58 -8.68
CA ALA A 228 19.33 12.53 -7.68
C ALA A 228 19.60 11.86 -6.33
N GLY A 229 18.74 10.92 -5.91
CA GLY A 229 18.92 10.14 -4.68
C GLY A 229 20.18 9.28 -4.69
N ILE A 230 20.47 8.59 -5.80
CA ILE A 230 21.69 7.80 -5.95
C ILE A 230 22.94 8.69 -5.91
N MET A 231 22.92 9.82 -6.63
CA MET A 231 24.04 10.76 -6.63
C MET A 231 24.27 11.38 -5.25
N ALA A 232 23.19 11.75 -4.55
CA ALA A 232 23.26 12.26 -3.18
C ALA A 232 23.82 11.22 -2.22
N LEU A 233 23.42 9.95 -2.33
CA LEU A 233 23.96 8.85 -1.53
C LEU A 233 25.49 8.74 -1.70
N LEU A 234 25.97 8.71 -2.94
CA LEU A 234 27.41 8.59 -3.22
C LEU A 234 28.20 9.79 -2.67
N LEU A 235 27.68 11.01 -2.85
CA LEU A 235 28.30 12.22 -2.33
C LEU A 235 28.34 12.23 -0.80
N VAL A 236 27.22 11.94 -0.14
CA VAL A 236 27.13 11.92 1.32
C VAL A 236 28.00 10.81 1.91
N LEU A 237 28.02 9.62 1.29
CA LEU A 237 28.89 8.51 1.71
C LEU A 237 30.36 8.88 1.57
N GLY A 238 30.77 9.46 0.45
CA GLY A 238 32.14 9.91 0.21
C GLY A 238 32.59 10.95 1.24
N LEU A 239 31.74 11.95 1.50
CA LEU A 239 31.98 12.93 2.57
C LEU A 239 32.08 12.23 3.92
N PHE A 240 31.11 11.41 4.28
CA PHE A 240 31.09 10.70 5.56
C PHE A 240 32.39 9.91 5.81
N VAL A 241 32.82 9.11 4.83
CA VAL A 241 34.10 8.38 4.88
C VAL A 241 35.29 9.33 5.03
N PHE A 242 35.34 10.40 4.22
CA PHE A 242 36.40 11.41 4.32
C PHE A 242 36.49 12.02 5.72
N TRP A 243 35.36 12.45 6.30
CA TRP A 243 35.32 13.07 7.62
C TRP A 243 35.70 12.09 8.74
N ILE A 244 35.30 10.82 8.65
CA ILE A 244 35.74 9.78 9.59
C ILE A 244 37.27 9.68 9.62
N HIS A 245 37.90 9.52 8.46
CA HIS A 245 39.34 9.33 8.36
C HIS A 245 40.11 10.63 8.70
N ARG A 246 39.63 11.78 8.22
CA ARG A 246 40.28 13.09 8.45
C ARG A 246 40.33 13.48 9.92
N TYR A 247 39.34 13.09 10.71
CA TYR A 247 39.23 13.42 12.13
C TYR A 247 39.49 12.24 13.06
N GLY A 248 39.83 11.06 12.53
CA GLY A 248 40.04 9.85 13.32
C GLY A 248 38.82 9.45 14.14
N ILE A 249 37.61 9.69 13.63
CA ILE A 249 36.37 9.30 14.32
C ILE A 249 36.36 7.77 14.37
N TRP A 250 36.27 7.20 15.58
CA TRP A 250 36.39 5.76 15.86
C TRP A 250 37.81 5.16 15.78
N TYR A 251 38.83 6.01 15.65
CA TYR A 251 40.21 5.60 15.82
C TYR A 251 40.55 5.71 17.31
N GLY A 252 41.11 4.66 17.88
CA GLY A 252 41.49 4.62 19.28
C GLY A 252 41.89 3.22 19.70
N GLU A 253 42.58 3.13 20.83
CA GLU A 253 42.96 1.83 21.39
C GLU A 253 41.73 1.00 21.76
N ALA A 254 41.81 -0.30 21.53
CA ALA A 254 40.76 -1.23 21.90
C ALA A 254 40.62 -1.29 23.43
N LYS A 255 39.60 -0.62 23.98
CA LYS A 255 39.30 -0.63 25.43
C LYS A 255 38.49 -1.86 25.89
N GLY A 256 38.27 -2.83 24.99
CA GLY A 256 37.33 -3.94 25.22
C GLY A 256 37.76 -4.92 26.32
N THR A 257 39.06 -5.28 26.38
CA THR A 257 39.58 -6.29 27.31
C THR A 257 39.50 -5.84 28.76
N ALA A 258 39.99 -4.64 29.08
CA ALA A 258 39.97 -4.10 30.43
C ALA A 258 38.54 -3.86 30.98
N LEU A 259 37.55 -3.62 30.10
CA LEU A 259 36.15 -3.50 30.50
C LEU A 259 35.51 -4.86 30.76
N ALA A 260 35.83 -5.87 29.94
CA ALA A 260 35.33 -7.23 30.12
C ALA A 260 35.81 -7.84 31.44
N GLU A 261 37.08 -7.68 31.79
CA GLU A 261 37.64 -8.13 33.09
C GLU A 261 36.89 -7.49 34.26
N LYS A 262 36.65 -6.17 34.22
CA LYS A 262 35.88 -5.47 35.27
C LYS A 262 34.42 -5.90 35.37
N LEU A 263 33.83 -6.41 34.29
CA LEU A 263 32.45 -6.89 34.30
C LEU A 263 32.32 -8.29 34.94
N ILE A 264 33.37 -9.11 34.87
CA ILE A 264 33.39 -10.45 35.51
C ILE A 264 33.35 -10.32 37.04
N ASP A 265 34.09 -9.35 37.58
CA ASP A 265 34.20 -9.14 39.03
C ASP A 265 33.03 -8.34 39.63
N MET A 266 32.12 -7.82 38.79
CA MET A 266 31.01 -6.99 39.25
C MET A 266 29.86 -7.86 39.77
N PRO A 267 29.38 -7.67 41.02
CA PRO A 267 28.27 -8.44 41.54
C PRO A 267 26.98 -8.13 40.77
N LEU A 268 26.20 -9.16 40.46
CA LEU A 268 24.89 -8.99 39.84
C LEU A 268 23.90 -8.40 40.85
N THR A 269 23.26 -7.31 40.44
CA THR A 269 22.14 -6.72 41.19
C THR A 269 20.90 -7.59 41.09
N THR A 270 20.01 -7.49 42.08
CA THR A 270 18.71 -8.19 42.07
C THR A 270 17.90 -7.88 40.81
N SER A 271 17.91 -6.63 40.31
CA SER A 271 17.22 -6.26 39.07
C SER A 271 17.80 -6.96 37.84
N GLN A 272 19.12 -7.14 37.74
CA GLN A 272 19.76 -7.87 36.63
C GLN A 272 19.40 -9.36 36.67
N LEU A 273 19.30 -9.96 37.86
CA LEU A 273 18.85 -11.34 38.02
C LEU A 273 17.39 -11.53 37.59
N TYR A 274 16.50 -10.59 37.94
CA TYR A 274 15.11 -10.63 37.44
C TYR A 274 15.01 -10.34 35.95
N ALA A 275 15.87 -9.49 35.40
CA ALA A 275 15.93 -9.21 33.97
C ALA A 275 16.20 -10.48 33.14
N ALA A 276 16.90 -11.47 33.69
CA ALA A 276 17.15 -12.75 33.03
C ALA A 276 15.85 -13.44 32.55
N LYS A 277 14.74 -13.27 33.28
CA LYS A 277 13.43 -13.84 32.92
C LYS A 277 12.87 -13.24 31.63
N PHE A 278 13.19 -11.98 31.32
CA PHE A 278 12.76 -11.36 30.07
C PHE A 278 13.41 -12.02 28.86
N PHE A 279 14.66 -12.49 28.95
CA PHE A 279 15.29 -13.23 27.86
C PHE A 279 14.57 -14.55 27.57
N VAL A 280 14.07 -15.24 28.61
CA VAL A 280 13.26 -16.45 28.43
C VAL A 280 11.97 -16.13 27.67
N VAL A 281 11.28 -15.05 28.04
CA VAL A 281 10.07 -14.59 27.33
C VAL A 281 10.40 -14.23 25.87
N VAL A 282 11.49 -13.52 25.63
CA VAL A 282 11.94 -13.16 24.27
C VAL A 282 12.20 -14.41 23.43
N ILE A 283 12.88 -15.42 23.98
CA ILE A 283 13.15 -16.69 23.27
C ILE A 283 11.84 -17.40 22.93
N ILE A 284 10.89 -17.49 23.87
CA ILE A 284 9.59 -18.12 23.63
C ILE A 284 8.81 -17.38 22.54
N LEU A 285 8.75 -16.05 22.60
CA LEU A 285 8.09 -15.23 21.59
C LEU A 285 8.77 -15.35 20.22
N PHE A 286 10.10 -15.43 20.19
CA PHE A 286 10.86 -15.62 18.95
C PHE A 286 10.57 -16.99 18.32
N LEU A 287 10.48 -18.06 19.13
CA LEU A 287 10.10 -19.39 18.64
C LEU A 287 8.67 -19.38 18.12
N LEU A 288 7.73 -18.77 18.83
CA LEU A 288 6.33 -18.65 18.40
C LEU A 288 6.22 -17.86 17.09
N GLN A 289 6.91 -16.71 16.98
CA GLN A 289 6.98 -15.92 15.76
C GLN A 289 7.53 -16.75 14.59
N THR A 290 8.58 -17.54 14.83
CA THR A 290 9.19 -18.40 13.82
C THR A 290 8.22 -19.48 13.33
N VAL A 291 7.46 -20.10 14.25
CA VAL A 291 6.42 -21.09 13.91
C VAL A 291 5.32 -20.46 13.06
N MET A 292 4.84 -19.26 13.41
CA MET A 292 3.85 -18.54 12.61
C MET A 292 4.39 -18.15 11.23
N GLY A 293 5.66 -17.75 11.14
CA GLY A 293 6.36 -17.54 9.88
C GLY A 293 6.38 -18.79 9.00
N GLY A 294 6.68 -19.96 9.59
CA GLY A 294 6.62 -21.25 8.91
C GLY A 294 5.21 -21.61 8.43
N LEU A 295 4.18 -21.33 9.24
CA LEU A 295 2.79 -21.56 8.88
C LEU A 295 2.35 -20.68 7.69
N MET A 296 2.71 -19.39 7.70
CA MET A 296 2.46 -18.48 6.58
C MET A 296 3.13 -18.97 5.28
N ALA A 297 4.39 -19.40 5.35
CA ALA A 297 5.11 -19.96 4.20
C ALA A 297 4.47 -21.27 3.69
N HIS A 298 3.86 -22.06 4.57
CA HIS A 298 3.10 -23.23 4.13
C HIS A 298 1.86 -22.83 3.33
N TYR A 299 1.09 -21.84 3.81
CA TYR A 299 -0.13 -21.36 3.15
C TYR A 299 0.09 -20.68 1.79
N THR A 300 1.33 -20.30 1.45
CA THR A 300 1.64 -19.85 0.08
C THR A 300 1.66 -21.00 -0.92
N ILE A 301 1.97 -22.22 -0.47
CA ILE A 301 2.01 -23.43 -1.32
C ILE A 301 0.68 -24.19 -1.24
N ASN A 302 0.12 -24.31 -0.03
CA ASN A 302 -1.13 -25.04 0.25
C ASN A 302 -2.16 -24.10 0.88
N PRO A 303 -2.91 -23.33 0.08
CA PRO A 303 -3.87 -22.36 0.59
C PRO A 303 -5.02 -23.03 1.35
N GLY A 304 -5.25 -22.60 2.59
CA GLY A 304 -6.37 -23.09 3.39
C GLY A 304 -6.24 -24.55 3.85
N SER A 305 -5.03 -25.10 3.86
CA SER A 305 -4.77 -26.41 4.46
C SER A 305 -3.42 -26.43 5.18
N PHE A 306 -3.32 -27.31 6.16
CA PHE A 306 -2.11 -27.62 6.90
C PHE A 306 -2.16 -29.10 7.28
N PHE A 307 -1.01 -29.74 7.48
CA PHE A 307 -0.90 -31.19 7.77
C PHE A 307 -1.96 -31.70 8.75
N LEU A 308 -2.23 -30.93 9.80
CA LEU A 308 -3.38 -31.10 10.69
C LEU A 308 -4.50 -30.14 10.27
N PRO A 309 -5.64 -30.62 9.75
CA PRO A 309 -6.68 -29.77 9.14
C PRO A 309 -7.19 -28.64 10.04
N PHE A 310 -7.37 -28.92 11.34
CA PHE A 310 -7.89 -27.95 12.31
C PHE A 310 -7.03 -26.68 12.43
N VAL A 311 -5.74 -26.74 12.09
CA VAL A 311 -4.84 -25.58 12.16
C VAL A 311 -5.25 -24.53 11.13
N ALA A 312 -5.57 -24.95 9.90
CA ALA A 312 -6.01 -24.04 8.84
C ALA A 312 -7.42 -23.50 9.07
N ASP A 313 -8.27 -24.26 9.76
CA ASP A 313 -9.60 -23.79 10.15
C ASP A 313 -9.56 -22.77 11.30
N PHE A 314 -8.60 -22.91 12.22
CA PHE A 314 -8.48 -22.06 13.40
C PHE A 314 -7.59 -20.84 13.20
N ILE A 315 -6.48 -20.98 12.47
CA ILE A 315 -5.48 -19.93 12.23
C ILE A 315 -5.40 -19.64 10.73
N PRO A 316 -6.28 -18.79 10.19
CA PRO A 316 -6.18 -18.39 8.79
C PRO A 316 -4.90 -17.58 8.54
N TYR A 317 -4.52 -17.43 7.27
CA TYR A 317 -3.31 -16.71 6.86
C TYR A 317 -3.19 -15.32 7.50
N SER A 318 -4.26 -14.52 7.49
CA SER A 318 -4.23 -13.17 8.06
C SER A 318 -3.93 -13.18 9.56
N TRP A 319 -4.45 -14.16 10.32
CA TRP A 319 -4.18 -14.28 11.75
C TRP A 319 -2.78 -14.79 12.06
N ALA A 320 -2.25 -15.71 11.25
CA ALA A 320 -0.85 -16.13 11.37
C ALA A 320 0.12 -14.97 11.06
N LYS A 321 -0.34 -13.99 10.27
CA LYS A 321 0.43 -12.81 9.89
C LYS A 321 0.38 -11.68 10.92
N THR A 322 -0.79 -11.43 11.50
CA THR A 322 -0.99 -10.43 12.56
C THR A 322 -0.15 -10.75 13.80
#